data_AF-A0A2G6LQH6-F1
#
_entry.id   AF-A0A2G6LQH6-F1
#
_cell.length_a   1.000
_cell.length_b   1.000
_cell.length_c   1.000
_cell.angle_alpha   90.00
_cell.angle_beta   90.00
_cell.angle_gamma   90.00
#
_symmetry.space_group_name_H-M   'P 1'
#
loop_
_entity.id
_entity.type
_entity.pdbx_description
1 polymer ?
#
loop_
_entity_poly.entity_id
_entity_poly.type
_entity_poly.pdbx_seq_one_letter_code
_entity_poly.pdbx_strand_id
1 'polypeptide(L)'
;MYEIIWTPRAKYSYFDTLKYWRNHNKSNTYSNKIVNEVDLVLVEILSNPSFLATYSSKLNLYKKNFFKGKFALYYEIKNDKIIIEYFRSNKQKPL
;
A
#
# COMPACT_ATOMS: atom_id res chain seq x y z
N MET A 1 -11.48 2.29 -17.03
CA MET A 1 -10.28 2.88 -16.37
C MET A 1 -10.50 2.73 -14.88
N TYR A 2 -9.56 2.12 -14.16
CA TYR A 2 -9.76 1.89 -12.72
C TYR A 2 -9.62 3.18 -11.91
N GLU A 3 -10.39 3.29 -10.83
CA GLU A 3 -10.24 4.33 -9.81
C GLU A 3 -9.63 3.71 -8.54
N ILE A 4 -8.63 4.37 -7.93
CA ILE A 4 -8.09 3.93 -6.63
C ILE A 4 -8.81 4.65 -5.50
N ILE A 5 -9.34 3.88 -4.56
CA ILE A 5 -9.97 4.38 -3.34
C ILE A 5 -9.21 3.85 -2.14
N TRP A 6 -8.89 4.74 -1.19
CA TRP A 6 -8.29 4.36 0.08
C TRP A 6 -9.36 4.31 1.16
N THR A 7 -9.46 3.20 1.88
CA THR A 7 -10.29 3.18 3.08
C THR A 7 -9.72 4.14 4.13
N PRO A 8 -10.56 4.69 5.05
CA PRO A 8 -10.06 5.52 6.14
C PRO A 8 -8.96 4.84 6.95
N ARG A 9 -9.06 3.51 7.13
CA ARG A 9 -8.06 2.70 7.82
C ARG A 9 -6.73 2.65 7.09
N ALA A 10 -6.74 2.36 5.78
CA ALA A 10 -5.53 2.32 4.98
C ALA A 10 -4.84 3.70 4.96
N LYS A 11 -5.64 4.76 4.77
CA LYS A 11 -5.17 6.15 4.76
C LYS A 11 -4.53 6.55 6.10
N TYR A 12 -5.17 6.18 7.22
CA TYR A 12 -4.61 6.41 8.54
C TYR A 12 -3.28 5.68 8.74
N SER A 13 -3.21 4.38 8.44
CA SER A 13 -1.99 3.57 8.56
C SER A 13 -0.83 4.13 7.74
N TYR A 14 -1.13 4.61 6.52
CA TYR A 14 -0.15 5.24 5.66
C TYR A 14 0.43 6.51 6.29
N PHE A 15 -0.42 7.45 6.72
CA PHE A 15 0.05 8.69 7.34
C PHE A 15 0.75 8.46 8.68
N ASP A 16 0.28 7.52 9.50
CA ASP A 16 0.94 7.15 10.74
C ASP A 16 2.35 6.60 10.49
N THR A 17 2.51 5.78 9.45
CA THR A 17 3.82 5.28 9.02
C THR A 17 4.76 6.41 8.58
N LEU A 18 4.27 7.37 7.78
CA LEU A 18 5.08 8.52 7.36
C LEU A 18 5.51 9.36 8.57
N LYS A 19 4.58 9.61 9.50
CA LYS A 19 4.84 10.34 10.75
C LYS A 19 5.88 9.63 11.61
N TYR A 20 5.77 8.31 11.76
CA TYR A 20 6.74 7.49 12.49
C TYR A 20 8.15 7.67 11.93
N TRP A 21 8.34 7.48 10.62
CA TRP A 21 9.67 7.54 10.01
C TRP A 21 10.27 8.94 10.05
N ARG A 22 9.45 9.99 9.90
CA ARG A 22 9.89 11.36 10.09
C ARG A 22 10.40 11.60 11.51
N ASN A 23 9.64 11.15 12.51
CA ASN A 23 9.96 11.36 13.92
C ASN A 23 11.17 10.53 14.36
N HIS A 24 11.31 9.32 13.84
CA HIS A 24 12.40 8.39 14.13
C HIS A 24 13.72 8.87 13.50
N ASN A 25 13.70 9.25 12.22
CA ASN A 25 14.89 9.68 11.50
C ASN A 25 15.22 11.16 11.69
N LYS A 26 14.35 11.92 12.37
CA LYS A 26 14.43 13.39 12.51
C LYS A 26 14.56 14.11 11.16
N SER A 27 14.01 13.51 10.10
CA SER A 27 14.09 13.99 8.73
C SER A 27 13.00 13.38 7.86
N ASN A 28 12.57 14.12 6.83
CA ASN A 28 11.57 13.68 5.86
C ASN A 28 12.17 12.79 4.75
N THR A 29 13.49 12.61 4.68
CA THR A 29 14.13 11.94 3.54
C THR A 29 13.59 10.52 3.31
N TYR A 30 13.38 9.74 4.37
CA TYR A 30 12.86 8.39 4.22
C TYR A 30 11.34 8.35 4.00
N SER A 31 10.56 9.21 4.67
CA SER A 31 9.12 9.30 4.43
C SER A 31 8.82 9.73 3.00
N ASN A 32 9.59 10.65 2.43
CA ASN A 32 9.45 11.06 1.02
C ASN A 32 9.76 9.90 0.05
N LYS A 33 10.74 9.04 0.37
CA LYS A 33 10.98 7.81 -0.41
C LYS A 33 9.77 6.87 -0.36
N ILE A 34 9.12 6.74 0.80
CA ILE A 34 7.89 5.92 0.91
C ILE A 34 6.78 6.52 0.03
N VAL A 35 6.60 7.84 0.03
CA VAL A 35 5.60 8.51 -0.82
C VAL A 35 5.85 8.20 -2.29
N ASN A 36 7.07 8.41 -2.78
CA ASN A 36 7.42 8.13 -4.18
C ASN A 36 7.17 6.66 -4.56
N GLU A 37 7.54 5.73 -3.69
CA GLU A 37 7.33 4.30 -3.92
C GLU A 37 5.84 3.90 -3.88
N VAL A 38 5.02 4.62 -3.10
CA VAL A 38 3.56 4.48 -3.14
C VAL A 38 3.03 4.94 -4.49
N ASP A 39 3.43 6.10 -4.98
CA ASP A 39 2.96 6.61 -6.27
C ASP A 39 3.30 5.64 -7.42
N LEU A 40 4.52 5.10 -7.42
CA LEU A 40 4.96 4.10 -8.41
C LEU A 40 4.12 2.83 -8.34
N VAL A 41 3.89 2.26 -7.15
CA VAL A 41 3.11 1.02 -7.04
C VAL A 41 1.64 1.23 -7.39
N LEU A 42 1.07 2.42 -7.14
CA LEU A 42 -0.30 2.74 -7.55
C LEU A 42 -0.43 2.79 -9.08
N VAL A 43 0.55 3.34 -9.79
CA VAL A 43 0.60 3.31 -11.26
C VAL A 43 0.70 1.88 -11.79
N GLU A 44 1.54 1.03 -11.18
CA GLU A 44 1.63 -0.39 -11.54
C GLU A 44 0.30 -1.12 -11.35
N ILE A 45 -0.36 -0.89 -10.21
CA ILE A 45 -1.65 -1.50 -9.88
C ILE A 45 -2.75 -1.03 -10.85
N LEU A 46 -2.80 0.26 -11.21
CA LEU A 46 -3.76 0.76 -12.20
C LEU A 46 -3.57 0.15 -13.58
N SER A 47 -2.32 -0.12 -13.95
CA SER A 47 -1.97 -0.67 -15.26
C SER A 47 -2.33 -2.15 -15.34
N ASN A 48 -2.04 -2.93 -14.29
CA ASN A 48 -2.29 -4.38 -14.25
C ASN A 48 -2.70 -4.84 -12.84
N PRO A 49 -3.98 -4.63 -12.45
CA PRO A 49 -4.43 -4.82 -11.06
C PRO A 49 -4.30 -6.25 -10.52
N SER A 50 -4.38 -7.28 -11.35
CA SER A 50 -4.40 -8.68 -10.88
C SER A 50 -3.10 -9.44 -11.17
N PHE A 51 -2.33 -9.02 -12.18
CA PHE A 51 -1.21 -9.81 -12.71
C PHE A 51 0.05 -9.77 -11.82
N LEU A 52 0.30 -8.64 -11.13
CA LEU A 52 1.52 -8.43 -10.34
C LEU A 52 1.31 -8.55 -8.82
N ALA A 53 0.15 -9.06 -8.39
CA ALA A 53 -0.21 -9.19 -6.99
C ALA A 53 -0.45 -10.66 -6.61
N THR A 54 -0.13 -11.02 -5.38
CA THR A 54 -0.44 -12.34 -4.83
C THR A 54 -1.81 -12.30 -4.19
N TYR A 55 -2.72 -13.20 -4.55
CA TYR A 55 -4.03 -13.27 -3.90
C TYR A 55 -3.94 -14.00 -2.55
N SER A 56 -4.46 -13.38 -1.50
CA SER A 56 -4.60 -14.00 -0.18
C SER A 56 -6.02 -14.52 0.00
N SER A 57 -6.23 -15.83 -0.10
CA SER A 57 -7.53 -16.46 0.13
C SER A 57 -8.06 -16.23 1.54
N LYS A 58 -7.18 -16.23 2.55
CA LYS A 58 -7.54 -15.95 3.96
C LYS A 58 -8.16 -14.56 4.14
N LEU A 59 -7.63 -13.56 3.45
CA LEU A 59 -8.08 -12.17 3.59
C LEU A 59 -9.09 -11.77 2.51
N ASN A 60 -9.23 -12.59 1.45
CA ASN A 60 -9.98 -12.27 0.25
C ASN A 60 -9.48 -10.96 -0.42
N LEU A 61 -8.17 -10.74 -0.43
CA LEU A 61 -7.52 -9.51 -0.94
C LEU A 61 -6.29 -9.85 -1.78
N TYR A 62 -6.03 -9.04 -2.80
CA TYR A 62 -4.74 -8.97 -3.46
C TYR A 62 -3.70 -8.31 -2.55
N LYS A 63 -2.48 -8.84 -2.56
CA LYS A 63 -1.32 -8.30 -1.86
C LYS A 63 -0.25 -7.91 -2.88
N LYS A 64 0.15 -6.64 -2.89
CA LYS A 64 1.27 -6.13 -3.67
C LYS A 64 2.37 -5.64 -2.74
N ASN A 65 3.51 -6.34 -2.76
CA ASN A 65 4.73 -5.86 -2.10
C ASN A 65 5.40 -4.80 -2.96
N PHE A 66 5.99 -3.80 -2.32
CA PHE A 66 6.73 -2.73 -3.00
C PHE A 66 7.87 -2.21 -2.10
N PHE A 67 8.65 -1.25 -2.62
CA PHE A 67 9.81 -0.69 -1.94
C PHE A 67 10.75 -1.77 -1.38
N LYS A 68 11.22 -2.65 -2.28
CA LYS A 68 12.07 -3.82 -1.95
C LYS A 68 11.44 -4.74 -0.89
N GLY A 69 10.12 -4.91 -0.94
CA GLY A 69 9.39 -5.78 -0.02
C GLY A 69 9.29 -5.24 1.41
N LYS A 70 9.57 -3.96 1.65
CA LYS A 70 9.44 -3.36 2.99
C LYS A 70 8.00 -3.04 3.36
N PHE A 71 7.17 -2.81 2.35
CA PHE A 71 5.77 -2.45 2.50
C PHE A 71 4.89 -3.29 1.57
N ALA A 72 3.62 -3.36 1.93
CA ALA A 72 2.59 -4.02 1.14
C ALA A 72 1.29 -3.23 1.13
N LEU A 73 0.65 -3.19 -0.03
CA LEU A 73 -0.75 -2.81 -0.18
C LEU A 73 -1.60 -4.07 -0.26
N TYR A 74 -2.73 -4.05 0.44
CA TYR A 74 -3.78 -5.05 0.32
C TYR A 74 -5.04 -4.40 -0.22
N TYR A 75 -5.62 -4.97 -1.27
CA TYR A 75 -6.75 -4.36 -1.96
C TYR A 75 -7.68 -5.39 -2.60
N GLU A 76 -8.91 -4.96 -2.84
CA GLU A 76 -9.87 -5.68 -3.68
C GLU A 76 -10.17 -4.89 -4.96
N ILE A 77 -10.71 -5.57 -5.96
CA ILE A 77 -11.17 -4.97 -7.21
C ILE A 77 -12.68 -5.18 -7.29
N LYS A 78 -13.46 -4.10 -7.35
CA LYS A 78 -14.92 -4.15 -7.41
C LYS A 78 -15.47 -3.01 -8.26
N ASN A 79 -16.29 -3.34 -9.27
CA ASN A 79 -16.95 -2.34 -10.13
C ASN A 79 -15.98 -1.26 -10.66
N ASP A 80 -14.87 -1.69 -11.28
CA ASP A 80 -13.80 -0.82 -11.78
C ASP A 80 -13.10 0.05 -10.71
N LYS A 81 -13.22 -0.31 -9.44
CA LYS A 81 -12.53 0.34 -8.32
C LYS A 81 -11.52 -0.59 -7.69
N ILE A 82 -10.34 -0.05 -7.41
CA ILE A 82 -9.28 -0.69 -6.64
C ILE A 82 -9.35 -0.10 -5.23
N ILE A 83 -9.86 -0.88 -4.28
CA ILE A 83 -10.12 -0.42 -2.92
C ILE A 83 -8.96 -0.89 -2.05
N ILE A 84 -8.09 0.04 -1.65
CA ILE A 84 -6.98 -0.22 -0.74
C ILE A 84 -7.52 -0.36 0.68
N GLU A 85 -7.55 -1.60 1.16
CA GLU A 85 -8.00 -1.98 2.49
C GLU A 85 -6.89 -1.81 3.54
N TYR A 86 -5.64 -2.11 3.17
CA TYR A 86 -4.51 -2.00 4.09
C TYR A 86 -3.24 -1.45 3.43
N PHE A 87 -2.58 -0.54 4.13
CA PHE A 87 -1.17 -0.21 3.96
C PHE A 87 -0.40 -0.77 5.15
N ARG A 88 0.63 -1.59 4.90
CA ARG A 88 1.39 -2.28 5.95
C ARG A 88 2.89 -2.20 5.72
N SER A 89 3.64 -2.02 6.80
CA SER A 89 5.05 -2.41 6.80
C SER A 89 5.14 -3.92 7.01
N ASN A 90 5.95 -4.60 6.21
CA ASN A 90 6.17 -6.05 6.35
C ASN A 90 6.96 -6.44 7.62
N LYS A 91 7.42 -5.45 8.41
CA LYS A 91 7.97 -5.67 9.77
C LYS A 91 6.90 -5.78 10.85
N GLN A 92 5.64 -5.45 10.54
CA GLN A 92 4.53 -5.57 11.48
C GLN A 92 4.07 -7.02 11.60
N LYS A 93 3.33 -7.34 12.67
CA LYS A 93 2.66 -8.65 12.80
C LYS A 93 1.74 -8.90 11.59
N PRO A 94 1.70 -10.14 11.05
CA PRO A 94 0.82 -10.50 9.94
C PRO A 94 -0.65 -10.11 10.20
N LEU A 95 -1.38 -9.87 9.11
CA LEU A 95 -2.84 -9.67 9.13
C LEU A 95 -3.60 -11.00 9.32
#